data_AF-A0A0E9X810-F1
#
_entry.id   AF-A0A0E9X810-F1
#
_cell.length_a   1.000
_cell.length_b   1.000
_cell.length_c   1.000
_cell.angle_alpha   90.00
_cell.angle_beta   90.00
_cell.angle_gamma   90.00
#
_symmetry.space_group_name_H-M   'P 1'
#
loop_
_entity.id
_entity.type
_entity.pdbx_description
1 polymer ?
#
loop_
_entity_poly.entity_id
_entity_poly.type
_entity_poly.pdbx_seq_one_letter_code
_entity_poly.pdbx_strand_id
1 'polypeptide(L)' 'MANTDVISYDELKALQKKSSSLLVIDVRSKEEVDKGAIPGTINIPVDTVETELSLDPEAFQAKFGVRKPTT' A
#
# COMPACT_ATOMS: atom_id res chain seq x y z
N MET A 1 -6.92 -13.79 -11.11
CA MET A 1 -8.08 -13.67 -10.22
C MET A 1 -7.57 -13.03 -8.95
N ALA A 2 -7.78 -11.73 -8.75
CA ALA A 2 -7.41 -11.11 -7.48
C ALA A 2 -8.42 -11.62 -6.43
N ASN A 3 -7.93 -12.35 -5.43
CA ASN A 3 -8.76 -12.72 -4.28
C ASN A 3 -9.17 -11.42 -3.58
N THR A 4 -10.42 -11.02 -3.76
CA THR A 4 -11.03 -9.96 -2.96
C THR A 4 -11.48 -10.56 -1.64
N ASP A 5 -10.51 -10.95 -0.81
CA ASP A 5 -10.75 -11.21 0.61
C ASP A 5 -10.95 -9.85 1.27
N VAL A 6 -12.21 -9.49 1.50
CA VAL A 6 -12.54 -8.31 2.29
C VAL A 6 -12.03 -8.56 3.71
N ILE A 7 -11.00 -7.83 4.11
CA ILE A 7 -10.41 -7.95 5.45
C ILE A 7 -11.09 -6.99 6.43
N SER A 8 -11.29 -7.45 7.66
CA SER A 8 -11.80 -6.62 8.75
C SER A 8 -10.71 -5.76 9.38
N TYR A 9 -11.09 -4.71 10.12
CA TYR A 9 -10.15 -3.86 10.87
C TYR A 9 -9.21 -4.67 11.78
N ASP A 10 -9.76 -5.65 12.51
CA ASP A 10 -8.98 -6.46 13.44
C ASP A 10 -7.95 -7.34 12.72
N GLU A 11 -8.32 -7.86 11.54
CA GLU A 11 -7.42 -8.64 10.68
C GLU A 11 -6.29 -7.77 10.14
N LEU A 12 -6.59 -6.57 9.62
CA LEU A 12 -5.56 -5.64 9.16
C LEU A 12 -4.59 -5.26 10.30
N LYS A 13 -5.11 -5.07 11.52
CA LYS A 13 -4.30 -4.80 12.71
C LYS A 13 -3.45 -6.00 13.13
N ALA A 14 -4.00 -7.21 13.04
CA ALA A 14 -3.27 -8.45 13.32
C ALA A 14 -2.18 -8.70 12.27
N LEU A 15 -2.46 -8.44 10.99
CA LEU A 15 -1.51 -8.56 9.88
C LEU A 15 -0.38 -7.54 10.01
N GLN A 16 -0.67 -6.28 10.34
CA GLN A 16 0.37 -5.29 10.63
C GLN A 16 1.29 -5.71 11.79
N LYS A 17 0.73 -6.38 12.82
CA LYS A 17 1.51 -6.89 13.94
C LYS A 17 2.30 -8.15 13.63
N LYS A 18 1.76 -9.05 12.79
CA LYS A 18 2.36 -10.35 12.47
C LYS A 18 3.37 -10.30 11.34
N SER A 19 3.12 -9.47 10.33
CA SER A 19 3.80 -9.57 9.03
C SER A 19 4.55 -8.30 8.70
N SER A 20 5.88 -8.36 8.77
CA SER A 20 6.78 -7.31 8.29
C SER A 20 6.77 -7.14 6.76
N SER A 21 6.09 -8.03 6.05
CA SER A 21 5.93 -8.00 4.58
C SER A 21 4.53 -7.55 4.13
N LEU A 22 3.65 -7.13 5.03
CA LEU A 22 2.34 -6.62 4.65
C LEU A 22 2.52 -5.23 4.03
N LEU A 23 2.14 -5.08 2.76
CA LEU A 23 2.06 -3.78 2.11
C LEU A 23 0.61 -3.31 2.05
N VAL A 24 0.33 -2.17 2.67
CA VAL A 24 -0.98 -1.53 2.60
C VAL A 24 -0.88 -0.31 1.70
N ILE A 25 -1.66 -0.30 0.64
CA ILE A 25 -1.71 0.79 -0.34
C ILE A 25 -2.97 1.62 -0.06
N ASP A 26 -2.75 2.87 0.32
CA ASP A 26 -3.79 3.85 0.53
C ASP A 26 -4.04 4.63 -0.77
N VAL A 27 -5.17 4.33 -1.42
CA VAL A 27 -5.53 4.92 -2.72
C VAL A 27 -6.25 6.26 -2.63
N ARG A 28 -6.37 6.82 -1.41
CA ARG A 28 -7.00 8.12 -1.18
C ARG A 28 -6.12 9.28 -1.69
N SER A 29 -6.71 10.46 -1.77
CA SER A 29 -5.98 11.68 -2.12
C SER A 29 -4.95 12.03 -1.05
N LYS A 30 -3.82 12.61 -1.48
CA LYS A 30 -2.73 13.02 -0.59
C LYS A 30 -3.18 13.97 0.53
N GLU A 31 -4.17 14.82 0.26
CA GLU A 31 -4.76 15.74 1.26
C GLU A 31 -5.43 15.00 2.43
N GLU A 32 -6.03 13.83 2.18
CA GLU A 32 -6.63 13.02 3.25
C GLU A 32 -5.57 12.26 4.05
N VAL A 33 -4.52 11.81 3.38
CA VAL A 33 -3.38 11.16 4.03
C VAL A 33 -2.61 12.16 4.90
N ASP A 34 -2.47 13.41 4.46
CA ASP A 34 -1.86 14.47 5.25
C ASP A 34 -2.66 14.79 6.53
N LYS A 35 -4.00 14.71 6.44
CA LYS A 35 -4.90 14.85 7.61
C LYS A 35 -4.88 13.64 8.54
N GLY A 36 -4.51 12.46 8.05
CA GLY A 36 -4.53 11.22 8.83
C GLY A 36 -4.12 10.00 8.01
N ALA A 37 -2.84 9.65 8.09
CA ALA A 37 -2.27 8.45 7.49
C ALA A 37 -2.19 7.30 8.49
N ILE A 38 -2.35 6.07 8.00
CA ILE A 38 -2.00 4.88 8.78
C ILE A 38 -0.47 4.75 8.71
N PRO A 39 0.25 4.69 9.84
CA PRO A 39 1.70 4.58 9.83
C PRO A 39 2.13 3.24 9.21
N GLY A 40 3.06 3.29 8.25
CA GLY A 40 3.53 2.12 7.52
C GLY A 40 2.76 1.81 6.23
N THR A 41 1.77 2.62 5.85
CA THR A 41 1.10 2.51 4.55
C THR A 41 1.74 3.43 3.52
N ILE A 42 1.61 3.05 2.25
CA ILE A 42 2.03 3.90 1.13
C ILE A 42 0.81 4.58 0.53
N ASN A 43 0.88 5.87 0.28
CA ASN A 43 -0.19 6.57 -0.43
C ASN A 43 0.07 6.53 -1.93
N ILE A 44 -0.80 5.84 -2.67
CA ILE A 44 -0.77 5.80 -4.13
C ILE A 44 -2.17 6.15 -4.64
N PRO A 45 -2.43 7.42 -5.00
CA PRO A 45 -3.73 7.85 -5.51
C PRO A 45 -4.22 6.94 -6.64
N VAL A 46 -5.52 6.62 -6.63
CA VAL A 46 -6.13 5.73 -7.65
C VAL A 46 -5.85 6.21 -9.08
N ASP A 47 -5.79 7.51 -9.32
CA ASP A 47 -5.46 8.09 -10.63
C ASP A 47 -4.08 7.68 -11.16
N THR A 48 -3.13 7.46 -10.26
CA THR A 48 -1.73 7.11 -10.61
C THR A 48 -1.39 5.67 -10.30
N VAL A 49 -2.25 4.93 -9.60
CA VAL A 49 -1.94 3.59 -9.06
C VAL A 49 -1.57 2.59 -10.15
N GLU A 50 -2.23 2.63 -11.31
CA GLU A 50 -1.94 1.73 -12.42
C GLU A 50 -0.54 1.98 -13.01
N THR A 51 -0.15 3.25 -13.11
CA THR A 51 1.15 3.64 -13.65
C THR A 51 2.25 3.34 -12.65
N GLU A 52 2.05 3.71 -11.37
CA GLU A 52 3.01 3.50 -10.29
C GLU A 52 3.25 2.00 -10.06
N LEU A 53 2.21 1.17 -10.06
CA LEU A 53 2.35 -0.29 -9.94
C LEU A 53 3.00 -0.94 -11.18
N SER A 54 2.89 -0.30 -12.35
CA SER A 54 3.56 -0.74 -13.58
C SER A 54 5.02 -0.32 -13.66
N LEU A 55 5.50 0.57 -12.78
CA LEU A 55 6.92 0.94 -12.73
C LEU A 55 7.79 -0.25 -12.33
N ASP A 56 9.06 -0.17 -12.73
CA ASP A 56 10.10 -1.08 -12.28
C ASP A 56 10.18 -1.12 -10.75
N PRO A 57 10.46 -2.30 -10.16
CA PRO A 57 10.50 -2.47 -8.71
C PRO A 57 11.54 -1.56 -8.03
N GLU A 58 12.63 -1.21 -8.73
CA GLU A 58 13.62 -0.23 -8.24
C GLU A 58 13.06 1.20 -8.23
N ALA A 59 12.36 1.62 -9.30
CA ALA A 59 11.73 2.93 -9.37
C ALA A 59 10.59 3.07 -8.34
N PHE A 60 9.82 2.00 -8.15
CA PHE A 60 8.78 1.92 -7.12
C PHE A 60 9.37 2.03 -5.71
N GLN A 61 10.45 1.29 -5.43
CA GLN A 61 11.14 1.38 -4.16
C GLN A 61 11.75 2.76 -3.92
N ALA A 62 12.32 3.39 -4.96
CA ALA A 62 12.89 4.73 -4.85
C ALA A 62 11.82 5.79 -4.55
N LYS A 63 10.63 5.68 -5.16
CA LYS A 63 9.52 6.62 -4.93
C LYS A 63 8.81 6.42 -3.60
N PHE A 64 8.50 5.18 -3.24
CA PHE A 64 7.62 4.86 -2.12
C PHE A 64 8.36 4.33 -0.89
N GLY A 65 9.67 4.08 -0.99
CA GLY A 65 10.49 3.54 0.09
C GLY A 65 10.23 2.06 0.38
N VAL A 66 9.33 1.41 -0.36
CA VAL A 66 8.93 0.01 -0.16
C VAL A 66 9.28 -0.83 -1.37
N ARG A 67 9.78 -2.04 -1.12
CA ARG A 67 10.00 -3.00 -2.20
C ARG A 67 8.65 -3.48 -2.72
N LYS A 68 8.49 -3.49 -4.05
CA LYS A 68 7.36 -4.16 -4.69
C LYS A 68 7.34 -5.61 -4.19
N PRO A 69 6.23 -6.10 -3.61
CA PRO A 69 6.16 -7.48 -3.15
C PRO A 69 6.38 -8.38 -4.36
N THR A 70 7.47 -9.13 -4.35
CA THR A 70 7.68 -10.24 -5.26
C THR A 70 6.65 -11.31 -4.90
N THR A 71 5.94 -11.80 -5.92
CA THR A 71 4.92 -12.85 -5.87
C THR A 71 5.20 -13.94 -4.84
#